data_AF-X0WGJ1-F1
#
_entry.id   AF-X0WGJ1-F1
#
_cell.length_a   1.000
_cell.length_b   1.000
_cell.length_c   1.000
_cell.angle_alpha   90.00
_cell.angle_beta   90.00
_cell.angle_gamma   90.00
#
_symmetry.space_group_name_H-M   'P 1'
#
loop_
_entity.id
_entity.type
_entity.pdbx_description
1 polymer ?
#
loop_
_entity_poly.entity_id
_entity_poly.type
_entity_poly.pdbx_seq_one_letter_code
_entity_poly.pdbx_strand_id
1 'polypeptide(L)'
;MNSNDKLGKLPPQNLEAERSVLGAMLLEKGTIPKVLQALPDSDNFYSEIHRLIYQEIIRLLNKNKPVDIVTLKEEFRKKNKLKDIGGAVYLADLVNSVPTTANVDYYAQIVREKCILRDLLKAVASITSLSYDSSQDLDVILDKAQSFIFDITRKRIKSPVV
;
A
#
# COMPACT_ATOMS: atom_id res chain seq x y z
N MET A 1 23.32 -12.29 -22.21
CA MET A 1 22.47 -11.28 -21.55
C MET A 1 21.97 -11.91 -20.25
N ASN A 2 22.64 -11.61 -19.14
CA ASN A 2 22.53 -12.37 -17.89
C ASN A 2 21.22 -12.05 -17.14
N SER A 3 20.41 -13.08 -16.94
CA SER A 3 19.15 -13.09 -16.20
C SER A 3 19.27 -12.81 -14.69
N ASN A 4 20.44 -12.38 -14.21
CA ASN A 4 20.75 -12.25 -12.78
C ASN A 4 20.75 -10.79 -12.26
N ASP A 5 20.41 -9.81 -13.11
CA ASP A 5 20.52 -8.36 -12.81
C ASP A 5 19.25 -7.75 -12.17
N LYS A 6 18.30 -8.58 -11.72
CA LYS A 6 17.05 -8.13 -11.07
C LYS A 6 17.01 -8.31 -9.56
N LEU A 7 17.98 -9.00 -8.95
CA LEU A 7 18.02 -9.23 -7.50
C LEU A 7 18.39 -7.96 -6.69
N GLY A 8 18.88 -6.90 -7.36
CA GLY A 8 19.22 -5.60 -6.75
C GLY A 8 18.19 -4.48 -6.99
N LYS A 9 17.06 -4.75 -7.64
CA LYS A 9 16.03 -3.73 -7.87
C LYS A 9 15.08 -3.66 -6.68
N LEU A 10 14.92 -2.44 -6.13
CA LEU A 10 13.92 -2.17 -5.11
C LEU A 10 12.54 -2.61 -5.63
N PRO A 11 11.70 -3.24 -4.78
CA PRO A 11 10.33 -3.58 -5.16
C PRO A 11 9.58 -2.33 -5.68
N PRO A 12 8.65 -2.50 -6.64
CA PRO A 12 7.86 -1.40 -7.18
C PRO A 12 7.21 -0.56 -6.09
N GLN A 13 7.55 0.73 -6.08
CA GLN A 13 7.10 1.70 -5.08
C GLN A 13 7.02 3.11 -5.67
N ASN A 14 6.23 3.97 -5.04
CA ASN A 14 6.26 5.41 -5.26
C ASN A 14 5.99 6.10 -3.92
N LEU A 15 7.07 6.39 -3.17
CA LEU A 15 6.96 6.96 -1.83
C LEU A 15 6.35 8.37 -1.86
N GLU A 16 6.56 9.14 -2.93
CA GLU A 16 5.98 10.48 -3.08
C GLU A 16 4.46 10.43 -3.23
N ALA A 17 3.94 9.48 -4.02
CA ALA A 17 2.52 9.23 -4.12
C ALA A 17 1.93 8.74 -2.78
N GLU A 18 2.62 7.85 -2.07
CA GLU A 18 2.19 7.40 -0.74
C GLU A 18 2.11 8.56 0.27
N ARG A 19 3.12 9.45 0.28
CA ARG A 19 3.12 10.64 1.13
C ARG A 19 1.97 11.58 0.77
N SER A 20 1.76 11.82 -0.51
CA SER A 20 0.65 12.65 -1.02
C SER A 20 -0.71 12.11 -0.60
N VAL A 21 -0.92 10.79 -0.69
CA VAL A 21 -2.17 10.14 -0.27
C VAL A 21 -2.41 10.32 1.22
N LEU A 22 -1.44 9.98 2.07
CA LEU A 22 -1.60 10.09 3.52
C LEU A 22 -1.74 11.54 3.98
N GLY A 23 -0.97 12.46 3.40
CA GLY A 23 -1.10 13.89 3.69
C GLY A 23 -2.48 14.42 3.29
N ALA A 24 -3.02 14.01 2.13
CA ALA A 24 -4.36 14.42 1.70
C ALA A 24 -5.45 13.92 2.65
N MET A 25 -5.34 12.67 3.14
CA MET A 25 -6.24 12.11 4.16
C MET A 25 -6.22 12.89 5.47
N LEU A 26 -5.07 13.47 5.85
CA LEU A 26 -4.91 14.27 7.07
C LEU A 26 -5.33 15.73 6.89
N LEU A 27 -5.29 16.25 5.67
CA LEU A 27 -5.73 17.61 5.33
C LEU A 27 -7.24 17.70 5.14
N GLU A 28 -7.82 16.74 4.44
CA GLU A 28 -9.21 16.78 4.02
C GLU A 28 -9.89 15.42 4.24
N LYS A 29 -10.78 15.37 5.23
CA LYS A 29 -11.56 14.16 5.58
C LYS A 29 -12.33 13.57 4.39
N GLY A 30 -12.78 14.41 3.46
CA GLY A 30 -13.51 14.00 2.25
C GLY A 30 -12.70 13.12 1.29
N THR A 31 -11.38 13.10 1.42
CA THR A 31 -10.51 12.24 0.60
C THR A 31 -10.44 10.80 1.10
N ILE A 32 -10.73 10.56 2.38
CA ILE A 32 -10.58 9.24 3.02
C ILE A 32 -11.42 8.15 2.34
N PRO A 33 -12.72 8.35 2.02
CA PRO A 33 -13.53 7.33 1.34
C PRO A 33 -12.99 6.96 -0.04
N LYS A 34 -12.46 7.95 -0.77
CA LYS A 34 -11.86 7.75 -2.09
C LYS A 34 -10.59 6.91 -2.00
N VAL A 35 -9.72 7.23 -1.05
CA VAL A 35 -8.51 6.45 -0.79
C VAL A 35 -8.84 5.03 -0.37
N LEU A 36 -9.84 4.83 0.50
CA LEU A 36 -10.30 3.50 0.92
C LEU A 36 -10.79 2.65 -0.26
N GLN A 37 -11.46 3.27 -1.24
CA GLN A 37 -11.92 2.56 -2.43
C GLN A 37 -10.75 2.07 -3.31
N ALA A 38 -9.71 2.89 -3.44
CA ALA A 38 -8.53 2.56 -4.24
C ALA A 38 -7.53 1.65 -3.50
N LEU A 39 -7.35 1.86 -2.19
CA LEU A 39 -6.38 1.23 -1.30
C LEU A 39 -7.09 0.65 -0.07
N PRO A 40 -7.83 -0.47 -0.20
CA PRO A 40 -8.63 -1.02 0.89
C PRO A 40 -7.79 -1.49 2.09
N ASP A 41 -6.54 -1.90 1.86
CA ASP A 41 -5.69 -2.53 2.87
C ASP A 41 -4.40 -1.74 3.08
N SER A 42 -3.92 -1.70 4.32
CA SER A 42 -2.63 -1.04 4.62
C SER A 42 -1.45 -1.63 3.84
N ASP A 43 -1.54 -2.90 3.45
CA ASP A 43 -0.51 -3.59 2.67
C ASP A 43 -0.36 -3.05 1.24
N ASN A 44 -1.31 -2.20 0.79
CA ASN A 44 -1.17 -1.48 -0.47
C ASN A 44 0.00 -0.47 -0.45
N PHE A 45 0.42 0.00 0.72
CA PHE A 45 1.59 0.85 0.87
C PHE A 45 2.88 0.01 0.93
N TYR A 46 3.94 0.47 0.28
CA TYR A 46 5.25 -0.16 0.38
C TYR A 46 5.90 0.12 1.74
N SER A 47 5.92 1.39 2.15
CA SER A 47 6.56 1.83 3.38
C SER A 47 5.81 1.32 4.61
N GLU A 48 6.53 0.65 5.52
CA GLU A 48 5.96 0.18 6.79
C GLU A 48 5.42 1.34 7.63
N ILE A 49 6.13 2.47 7.66
CA ILE A 49 5.69 3.69 8.35
C ILE A 49 4.34 4.16 7.78
N HIS A 50 4.20 4.15 6.45
CA HIS A 50 2.94 4.53 5.81
C HIS A 50 1.80 3.55 6.12
N ARG A 51 2.09 2.24 6.22
CA ARG A 51 1.10 1.25 6.67
C ARG A 51 0.58 1.57 8.06
N LEU A 52 1.48 1.86 9.01
CA LEU A 52 1.13 2.19 10.39
C LEU A 52 0.27 3.45 10.46
N ILE A 53 0.64 4.50 9.72
CA ILE A 53 -0.11 5.75 9.66
C ILE A 53 -1.51 5.51 9.07
N TYR A 54 -1.59 4.79 7.94
CA TYR A 54 -2.86 4.44 7.32
C TYR A 54 -3.78 3.68 8.27
N GLN A 55 -3.26 2.63 8.93
CA GLN A 55 -4.01 1.85 9.92
C GLN A 55 -4.58 2.73 11.04
N GLU A 56 -3.81 3.70 11.53
CA GLU A 56 -4.29 4.60 12.57
C GLU A 56 -5.33 5.58 12.07
N ILE A 57 -5.19 6.09 10.84
CA ILE A 57 -6.20 6.91 10.17
C ILE A 57 -7.53 6.15 10.08
N ILE A 58 -7.51 4.90 9.61
CA ILE A 58 -8.72 4.07 9.52
C ILE A 58 -9.29 3.76 10.89
N ARG A 59 -8.44 3.50 11.90
CA ARG A 59 -8.90 3.30 13.29
C ARG A 59 -9.60 4.54 13.85
N LEU A 60 -9.07 5.74 13.60
CA LEU A 60 -9.67 7.00 14.01
C LEU A 60 -11.02 7.22 13.32
N LEU A 61 -11.08 6.98 12.01
CA LEU A 61 -12.31 7.05 11.23
C LEU A 61 -13.39 6.12 11.81
N ASN A 62 -13.06 4.85 12.07
CA ASN A 62 -13.98 3.85 12.61
C ASN A 62 -14.48 4.20 14.03
N LYS A 63 -13.70 4.97 14.79
CA LYS A 63 -14.07 5.49 16.11
C LYS A 63 -14.83 6.82 16.05
N ASN A 64 -15.18 7.30 14.86
CA ASN A 64 -15.77 8.62 14.62
C ASN A 64 -14.97 9.76 15.27
N LYS A 65 -13.65 9.61 15.35
CA LYS A 65 -12.75 10.66 15.83
C LYS A 65 -12.29 11.55 14.67
N PRO A 66 -11.91 12.81 14.94
CA PRO A 66 -11.24 13.65 13.95
C PRO A 66 -10.01 12.95 13.38
N VAL A 67 -9.85 13.02 12.06
CA VAL A 67 -8.68 12.50 11.35
C VAL A 67 -7.90 13.71 10.86
N ASP A 68 -6.91 14.11 11.64
CA ASP A 68 -6.03 15.24 11.38
C ASP A 68 -4.67 14.98 12.04
N ILE A 69 -3.68 15.79 11.68
CA ILE A 69 -2.30 15.64 12.19
C ILE A 69 -2.20 15.72 13.71
N VAL A 70 -3.01 16.56 14.37
CA VAL A 70 -2.96 16.76 15.82
C VAL A 70 -3.48 15.51 16.53
N THR A 71 -4.64 15.03 16.09
CA THR A 71 -5.28 13.83 16.64
C THR A 71 -4.43 12.59 16.41
N LEU A 72 -3.87 12.44 15.20
CA LEU A 72 -3.00 11.32 14.85
C LEU A 72 -1.73 11.31 15.73
N LYS A 73 -1.08 12.47 15.89
CA LYS A 73 0.12 12.63 16.73
C LYS A 73 -0.17 12.22 18.19
N GLU A 74 -1.30 12.66 18.74
CA GLU A 74 -1.70 12.33 20.11
C GLU A 74 -1.99 10.83 20.29
N GLU A 75 -2.64 10.17 19.34
CA GLU A 75 -2.85 8.71 19.41
C GLU A 75 -1.53 7.92 19.35
N PHE A 76 -0.61 8.29 18.46
CA PHE A 76 0.71 7.65 18.40
C PHE A 76 1.54 7.91 19.65
N ARG A 77 1.45 9.11 20.23
CA ARG A 77 2.10 9.46 21.50
C ARG A 77 1.56 8.61 22.65
N LYS A 78 0.24 8.49 22.78
CA LYS A 78 -0.42 7.66 23.83
C LYS A 78 -0.02 6.19 23.75
N LYS A 79 0.27 5.69 22.55
CA LYS A 79 0.72 4.31 22.31
C LYS A 79 2.24 4.12 22.44
N ASN A 80 3.00 5.18 22.70
CA ASN A 80 4.47 5.19 22.65
C ASN A 80 5.05 4.73 21.30
N LYS A 81 4.31 4.90 20.19
CA LYS A 81 4.70 4.50 18.83
C LYS A 81 5.06 5.68 17.92
N LEU A 82 5.11 6.89 18.46
CA LEU A 82 5.40 8.09 17.68
C LEU A 82 6.80 8.06 17.04
N LYS A 83 7.78 7.43 17.71
CA LYS A 83 9.14 7.27 17.18
C LYS A 83 9.18 6.30 15.99
N ASP A 84 8.35 5.26 16.01
CA ASP A 84 8.30 4.21 15.00
C ASP A 84 7.88 4.75 13.63
N ILE A 85 7.15 5.88 13.60
CA ILE A 85 6.71 6.55 12.37
C ILE A 85 7.57 7.74 11.95
N GLY A 86 8.78 7.89 12.53
CA GLY A 86 9.68 9.01 12.23
C GLY A 86 9.42 10.27 13.06
N GLY A 87 8.55 10.21 14.07
CA GLY A 87 8.28 11.32 14.99
C GLY A 87 7.24 12.32 14.48
N ALA A 88 7.02 13.36 15.28
CA ALA A 88 6.06 14.42 14.93
C ALA A 88 6.46 15.22 13.68
N VAL A 89 7.76 15.33 13.41
CA VAL A 89 8.30 16.03 12.23
C VAL A 89 7.85 15.33 10.95
N TYR A 90 7.92 13.99 10.91
CA TYR A 90 7.51 13.24 9.73
C TYR A 90 6.03 13.42 9.38
N LEU A 91 5.15 13.46 10.39
CA LEU A 91 3.73 13.75 10.16
C LEU A 91 3.50 15.15 9.59
N ALA A 92 4.29 16.15 10.03
CA ALA A 92 4.21 17.50 9.47
C ALA A 92 4.71 17.52 8.03
N ASP A 93 5.79 16.80 7.73
CA ASP A 93 6.33 16.68 6.38
C ASP A 93 5.36 16.00 5.42
N LEU A 94 4.55 15.03 5.88
CA LEU A 94 3.50 14.42 5.07
C LEU A 94 2.49 15.45 4.60
N VAL A 95 1.97 16.24 5.54
CA VAL A 95 0.98 17.29 5.25
C VAL A 95 1.57 18.37 4.33
N ASN A 96 2.80 18.81 4.61
CA ASN A 96 3.48 19.83 3.81
C ASN A 96 3.89 19.35 2.41
N SER A 97 4.00 18.04 2.20
CA SER A 97 4.37 17.46 0.89
C SER A 97 3.21 17.39 -0.10
N VAL A 98 1.98 17.68 0.32
CA VAL A 98 0.78 17.60 -0.55
C VAL A 98 0.62 18.89 -1.34
N PRO A 99 0.75 18.88 -2.68
CA PRO A 99 0.53 20.07 -3.49
C PRO A 99 -0.95 20.44 -3.58
N THR A 100 -1.81 19.42 -3.66
CA THR A 100 -3.27 19.56 -3.69
C THR A 100 -3.95 18.25 -3.28
N THR A 101 -5.05 18.34 -2.54
CA THR A 101 -5.89 17.19 -2.17
C THR A 101 -6.80 16.74 -3.31
N ALA A 102 -7.04 17.60 -4.30
CA ALA A 102 -7.94 17.31 -5.43
C ALA A 102 -7.47 16.12 -6.28
N ASN A 103 -6.16 15.88 -6.33
CA ASN A 103 -5.55 14.80 -7.12
C ASN A 103 -5.34 13.50 -6.32
N VAL A 104 -5.94 13.36 -5.14
CA VAL A 104 -5.76 12.19 -4.28
C VAL A 104 -6.11 10.88 -4.99
N ASP A 105 -7.13 10.88 -5.84
CA ASP A 105 -7.55 9.72 -6.63
C ASP A 105 -6.42 9.23 -7.55
N TYR A 106 -5.75 10.17 -8.22
CA TYR A 106 -4.62 9.88 -9.09
C TYR A 106 -3.42 9.31 -8.32
N TYR A 107 -3.07 9.91 -7.18
CA TYR A 107 -1.95 9.41 -6.36
C TYR A 107 -2.26 8.03 -5.74
N ALA A 108 -3.50 7.81 -5.29
CA ALA A 108 -3.93 6.51 -4.78
C ALA A 108 -3.85 5.43 -5.88
N GLN A 109 -4.20 5.78 -7.12
CA GLN A 109 -4.07 4.86 -8.25
C GLN A 109 -2.61 4.49 -8.53
N ILE A 110 -1.67 5.44 -8.46
CA ILE A 110 -0.23 5.15 -8.59
C ILE A 110 0.21 4.13 -7.52
N VAL A 111 -0.16 4.36 -6.25
CA VAL A 111 0.19 3.43 -5.15
C VAL A 111 -0.39 2.04 -5.41
N ARG A 112 -1.64 1.96 -5.87
CA ARG A 112 -2.32 0.71 -6.22
C ARG A 112 -1.60 -0.04 -7.34
N GLU A 113 -1.21 0.64 -8.41
CA GLU A 113 -0.44 0.03 -9.51
C GLU A 113 0.88 -0.57 -9.01
N LYS A 114 1.60 0.15 -8.15
CA LYS A 114 2.82 -0.38 -7.53
C LYS A 114 2.55 -1.59 -6.63
N CYS A 115 1.45 -1.58 -5.87
CA CYS A 115 1.02 -2.74 -5.09
C CYS A 115 0.76 -3.97 -5.98
N ILE A 116 0.05 -3.81 -7.09
CA ILE A 116 -0.25 -4.91 -8.03
C ILE A 116 1.05 -5.48 -8.60
N LEU A 117 2.01 -4.63 -8.97
CA LEU A 117 3.31 -5.09 -9.44
C LEU A 117 4.09 -5.86 -8.36
N ARG A 118 3.98 -5.45 -7.08
CA ARG A 118 4.57 -6.21 -5.97
C ARG A 118 3.90 -7.57 -5.77
N ASP A 119 2.58 -7.64 -5.87
CA ASP A 119 1.85 -8.90 -5.77
C ASP A 119 2.20 -9.85 -6.94
N LEU A 120 2.39 -9.30 -8.14
CA LEU A 120 2.89 -10.07 -9.30
C LEU A 120 4.29 -10.63 -9.05
N LEU A 121 5.21 -9.86 -8.49
CA LEU A 121 6.54 -10.36 -8.15
C LEU A 121 6.48 -11.50 -7.13
N LYS A 122 5.60 -11.40 -6.12
CA LYS A 122 5.37 -12.49 -5.15
C LYS A 122 4.84 -13.75 -5.83
N ALA A 123 3.84 -13.61 -6.70
CA ALA A 123 3.31 -14.75 -7.46
C ALA A 123 4.37 -15.42 -8.33
N VAL A 124 5.18 -14.65 -9.04
CA VAL A 124 6.29 -15.19 -9.85
C VAL A 124 7.31 -15.93 -8.98
N ALA A 125 7.64 -15.40 -7.80
CA ALA A 125 8.54 -16.08 -6.87
C ALA A 125 7.95 -17.41 -6.38
N SER A 126 6.65 -17.44 -6.06
CA SER A 126 5.94 -18.67 -5.67
C SER A 126 5.90 -19.69 -6.81
N ILE A 127 5.59 -19.27 -8.03
CA ILE A 127 5.58 -20.14 -9.23
C ILE A 127 6.98 -20.70 -9.49
N THR A 128 8.01 -19.86 -9.37
CA THR A 128 9.40 -20.30 -9.51
C THR A 128 9.73 -21.38 -8.48
N SER A 129 9.37 -21.16 -7.20
CA SER A 129 9.56 -22.16 -6.14
C SER A 129 8.80 -23.46 -6.42
N LEU A 130 7.56 -23.38 -6.89
CA LEU A 130 6.76 -24.55 -7.27
C LEU A 130 7.39 -25.34 -8.43
N SER A 131 8.03 -24.66 -9.38
CA SER A 131 8.65 -25.30 -10.55
C SER A 131 9.85 -26.18 -10.19
N TYR A 132 10.49 -25.94 -9.03
CA TYR A 132 11.56 -26.78 -8.51
C TYR A 132 11.08 -27.89 -7.58
N ASP A 133 9.81 -27.87 -7.16
CA ASP A 133 9.24 -28.89 -6.29
C ASP A 133 8.83 -30.12 -7.10
N SER A 134 9.72 -31.11 -7.16
CA SER A 134 9.49 -32.37 -7.89
C SER A 134 8.58 -33.37 -7.16
N SER A 135 8.05 -33.01 -5.99
CA SER A 135 7.18 -33.90 -5.19
C SER A 135 5.71 -33.86 -5.60
N GLN A 136 5.32 -32.89 -6.42
CA GLN A 136 3.93 -32.67 -6.83
C GLN A 136 3.70 -33.06 -8.29
N ASP A 137 2.46 -33.45 -8.59
CA ASP A 137 2.01 -33.71 -9.96
C ASP A 137 2.04 -32.43 -10.82
N LEU A 138 2.36 -32.57 -12.10
CA LEU A 138 2.49 -31.45 -13.04
C LEU A 138 1.21 -30.63 -13.16
N ASP A 139 0.05 -31.29 -13.23
CA ASP A 139 -1.25 -30.61 -13.40
C ASP A 139 -1.55 -29.75 -12.16
N VAL A 140 -1.19 -30.24 -10.96
CA VAL A 140 -1.33 -29.50 -9.70
C VAL A 140 -0.46 -28.25 -9.68
N ILE A 141 0.77 -28.32 -10.21
CA ILE A 141 1.68 -27.18 -10.29
C ILE A 141 1.11 -26.11 -11.24
N LEU A 142 0.62 -26.52 -12.41
CA LEU A 142 0.03 -25.61 -13.40
C LEU A 142 -1.23 -24.92 -12.87
N ASP A 143 -2.12 -25.66 -12.20
CA ASP A 143 -3.33 -25.11 -11.58
C ASP A 143 -3.02 -24.07 -10.50
N LYS A 144 -2.03 -24.35 -9.64
CA LYS A 144 -1.58 -23.39 -8.61
C LYS A 144 -1.01 -22.12 -9.24
N ALA A 145 -0.21 -22.25 -10.29
CA ALA A 145 0.34 -21.11 -11.00
C ALA A 145 -0.76 -20.24 -11.62
N GLN A 146 -1.77 -20.87 -12.24
CA GLN A 146 -2.93 -20.17 -12.78
C GLN A 146 -3.71 -19.43 -11.69
N SER A 147 -3.93 -20.08 -10.53
CA SER A 147 -4.63 -19.47 -9.39
C SER A 147 -3.94 -18.18 -8.93
N PHE A 148 -2.61 -18.18 -8.81
CA PHE A 148 -1.88 -16.97 -8.37
C PHE A 148 -2.06 -15.79 -9.32
N ILE A 149 -1.99 -16.02 -10.64
CA ILE A 149 -2.19 -14.97 -11.64
C ILE A 149 -3.65 -14.48 -11.65
N PHE A 150 -4.59 -15.40 -11.48
CA PHE A 150 -6.01 -15.09 -11.41
C PHE A 150 -6.34 -14.20 -10.20
N ASP A 151 -5.77 -14.49 -9.02
CA ASP A 151 -5.98 -13.71 -7.80
C ASP A 151 -5.52 -12.25 -7.95
N ILE A 152 -4.39 -12.02 -8.63
CA ILE A 152 -3.90 -10.67 -8.94
C ILE A 152 -4.86 -9.95 -9.87
N THR A 153 -5.35 -10.64 -10.90
CA THR A 153 -6.31 -10.09 -11.87
C THR A 153 -7.62 -9.69 -11.17
N ARG A 154 -8.10 -10.53 -10.24
CA ARG A 154 -9.30 -10.25 -9.44
C ARG A 154 -9.13 -9.03 -8.55
N LYS A 155 -7.97 -8.86 -7.92
CA LYS A 155 -7.65 -7.64 -7.14
C LYS A 155 -7.72 -6.39 -8.01
N ARG A 156 -7.26 -6.45 -9.27
CA ARG A 156 -7.38 -5.32 -10.22
C ARG A 156 -8.84 -4.96 -10.49
N ILE A 157 -9.68 -5.95 -10.78
CA ILE A 157 -11.09 -5.78 -11.20
C ILE A 157 -11.98 -5.20 -10.09
N LYS A 158 -11.70 -5.48 -8.81
CA LYS A 158 -12.53 -5.03 -7.68
C LYS A 158 -12.61 -3.51 -7.45
N SER A 159 -11.81 -2.70 -8.15
CA SER A 159 -11.98 -1.24 -8.18
C SER A 159 -11.99 -0.79 -9.65
N PRO A 160 -13.18 -0.70 -10.29
CA PRO A 160 -13.25 -0.21 -11.66
C PRO A 160 -12.72 1.23 -11.69
N VAL A 161 -11.94 1.52 -12.73
CA VAL A 161 -11.59 2.88 -13.12
C VAL A 161 -12.91 3.58 -13.41
N VAL A 162 -13.31 4.50 -12.54
CA VAL A 162 -14.42 5.43 -12.80
C VAL A 162 -13.81 6.77 -13.16
#